data_AF-A0A9P3HBN9-F1
#
_entry.id   AF-A0A9P3HBN9-F1
#
_cell.length_a   1.000
_cell.length_b   1.000
_cell.length_c   1.000
_cell.angle_alpha   90.00
_cell.angle_beta   90.00
_cell.angle_gamma   90.00
#
_symmetry.space_group_name_H-M   'P 1'
#
loop_
_entity.id
_entity.type
_entity.pdbx_description
1 polymer ?
#
loop_
_entity_poly.entity_id
_entity_poly.type
_entity_poly.pdbx_seq_one_letter_code
_entity_poly.pdbx_strand_id
1 'polypeptide(L)'
;MERPHLVFSLENYPDDGRIGPHLIAGNFQAFLVVDLILGFIHYRRQLEVFSTVIHHIIYYFIVVHMRAGDMLSVFCICGTPIEASSIFLAYGRMFPPRRTKTVERLYLLCFISTRLIYVSLLWHEIYYNYPDKSVSFLYTITLSLHVYWFVLYIQTQKRFQARQRRQHLCAVLESLASSVREEIAVLETNALAIKENLAFTSPSPQHHGQYPSPLVSLIRQNVTNEKAGAPPSVWSLKSGPVDETGLPLNLHENQSTIDGQITGGALRPSLSRNISSRSSYTDEYEVMSRTNHES
;
A
#
# COMPACT_ATOMS: atom_id res chain seq x y z
N MET A 1 48.28 -14.65 -16.62
CA MET A 1 47.14 -13.71 -16.60
C MET A 1 46.73 -13.56 -15.16
N GLU A 2 46.81 -12.35 -14.60
CA GLU A 2 46.33 -12.08 -13.25
C GLU A 2 44.81 -12.26 -13.22
N ARG A 3 44.30 -12.96 -12.21
CA ARG A 3 42.86 -13.09 -12.02
C ARG A 3 42.34 -11.78 -11.43
N PRO A 4 41.25 -11.20 -11.94
CA PRO A 4 40.65 -10.04 -11.31
C PRO A 4 40.10 -10.46 -9.93
N HIS A 5 40.78 -10.04 -8.86
CA HIS A 5 40.31 -10.21 -7.49
C HIS A 5 39.40 -9.04 -7.13
N LEU A 6 38.18 -9.32 -6.68
CA LEU A 6 37.35 -8.30 -6.05
C LEU A 6 37.91 -7.99 -4.65
N VAL A 7 37.48 -6.86 -4.07
CA VAL A 7 37.85 -6.43 -2.69
C VAL A 7 37.53 -7.49 -1.63
N PHE A 8 36.68 -8.47 -1.96
CA PHE A 8 36.29 -9.61 -1.13
C PHE A 8 37.00 -10.90 -1.56
N SER A 9 38.33 -10.92 -1.64
CA SER A 9 39.05 -12.17 -1.95
C SER A 9 38.79 -13.22 -0.87
N LEU A 10 38.22 -14.35 -1.29
CA LEU A 10 37.88 -15.46 -0.39
C LEU A 10 39.12 -16.07 0.30
N GLU A 11 40.31 -15.82 -0.24
CA GLU A 11 41.59 -16.31 0.28
C GLU A 11 42.02 -15.63 1.59
N ASN A 12 41.49 -14.45 1.90
CA ASN A 12 41.85 -13.70 3.11
C ASN A 12 41.03 -14.10 4.34
N TYR A 13 40.15 -15.10 4.24
CA TYR A 13 39.24 -15.43 5.33
C TYR A 13 39.84 -16.44 6.32
N PRO A 14 39.48 -16.30 7.61
CA PRO A 14 40.03 -17.14 8.66
C PRO A 14 39.61 -18.60 8.48
N ASP A 15 40.54 -19.50 8.78
CA ASP A 15 40.36 -20.96 8.73
C ASP A 15 39.02 -21.42 9.31
N ASP A 16 38.36 -22.32 8.58
CA ASP A 16 37.11 -22.99 8.93
C ASP A 16 37.21 -23.87 10.21
N GLY A 17 38.43 -24.10 10.69
CA GLY A 17 38.70 -24.77 11.97
C GLY A 17 38.33 -23.96 13.21
N ARG A 18 37.95 -22.68 13.08
CA ARG A 18 37.50 -21.86 14.23
C ARG A 18 36.07 -22.22 14.64
N ILE A 19 35.79 -22.16 15.94
CA ILE A 19 34.46 -22.48 16.48
C ILE A 19 33.35 -21.49 16.03
N GLY A 20 33.74 -20.27 15.64
CA GLY A 20 32.82 -19.18 15.30
C GLY A 20 31.85 -19.50 14.15
N PRO A 21 32.35 -19.84 12.94
CA PRO A 21 31.49 -20.18 11.81
C PRO A 21 30.50 -21.32 12.09
N HIS A 22 30.91 -22.34 12.85
CA HIS A 22 30.05 -23.45 13.26
C HIS A 22 28.90 -22.98 14.17
N LEU A 23 29.18 -22.08 15.13
CA LEU A 23 28.16 -21.50 15.99
C LEU A 23 27.16 -20.64 15.21
N ILE A 24 27.64 -19.81 14.28
CA ILE A 24 26.78 -18.96 13.45
C ILE A 24 25.88 -19.81 12.57
N ALA A 25 26.42 -20.82 11.90
CA ALA A 25 25.65 -21.73 11.06
C ALA A 25 24.66 -22.57 11.86
N GLY A 26 25.04 -23.06 13.04
CA GLY A 26 24.13 -23.78 13.94
C GLY A 26 22.97 -22.90 14.41
N ASN A 27 23.25 -21.65 14.77
CA ASN A 27 22.22 -20.67 15.13
C ASN A 27 21.28 -20.39 13.95
N PHE A 28 21.84 -20.18 12.75
CA PHE A 28 21.04 -19.98 11.54
C PHE A 28 20.15 -21.18 11.22
N GLN A 29 20.67 -22.41 11.30
CA GLN A 29 19.86 -23.63 11.12
C GLN A 29 18.73 -23.74 12.15
N ALA A 30 19.02 -23.47 13.42
CA ALA A 30 18.01 -23.45 14.46
C ALA A 30 16.94 -22.38 14.18
N PHE A 31 17.36 -21.19 13.74
CA PHE A 31 16.47 -20.12 13.32
C PHE A 31 15.55 -20.56 12.18
N LEU A 32 16.08 -21.19 11.12
CA LEU A 32 15.26 -21.70 10.01
C LEU A 32 14.19 -22.70 10.45
N VAL A 33 14.56 -23.61 11.37
CA VAL A 33 13.64 -24.61 11.92
C VAL A 33 12.56 -23.94 12.77
N VAL A 34 12.94 -23.00 13.64
CA VAL A 34 12.01 -22.27 14.49
C VAL A 34 11.07 -21.40 13.66
N ASP A 35 11.58 -20.69 12.64
CA ASP A 35 10.76 -19.87 11.74
C ASP A 35 9.74 -20.73 10.99
N LEU A 36 10.15 -21.93 10.54
CA LEU A 36 9.25 -22.87 9.89
C LEU A 36 8.15 -23.37 10.85
N ILE A 37 8.50 -23.75 12.08
CA ILE A 37 7.54 -24.18 13.11
C ILE A 37 6.56 -23.06 13.45
N LEU A 38 7.06 -21.86 13.74
CA LEU A 38 6.23 -20.69 14.06
C LEU A 38 5.35 -20.29 12.87
N GLY A 39 5.88 -20.34 11.66
CA GLY A 39 5.15 -20.15 10.42
C GLY A 39 3.97 -21.12 10.29
N PHE A 40 4.21 -22.41 10.54
CA PHE A 40 3.17 -23.43 10.45
C PHE A 40 2.08 -23.28 11.51
N ILE A 41 2.44 -22.86 12.73
CA ILE A 41 1.49 -22.68 13.83
C ILE A 41 0.67 -21.40 13.65
N HIS A 42 1.32 -20.26 13.43
CA HIS A 42 0.68 -18.94 13.47
C HIS A 42 0.23 -18.43 12.10
N TYR A 43 0.90 -18.81 11.02
CA TYR A 43 0.74 -18.20 9.70
C TYR A 43 0.35 -19.19 8.61
N ARG A 44 -0.27 -20.33 8.96
CA ARG A 44 -0.60 -21.41 8.01
C ARG A 44 -1.31 -20.96 6.73
N ARG A 45 -2.18 -19.95 6.82
CA ARG A 45 -2.94 -19.40 5.68
C ARG A 45 -2.12 -18.44 4.80
N GLN A 46 -1.08 -17.83 5.35
CA GLN A 46 -0.20 -16.86 4.67
C GLN A 46 1.11 -17.49 4.17
N LEU A 47 1.39 -18.74 4.56
CA LEU A 47 2.55 -19.49 4.10
C LEU A 47 2.38 -19.91 2.64
N GLU A 48 3.04 -19.18 1.75
CA GLU A 48 3.27 -19.66 0.39
C GLU A 48 4.32 -20.79 0.45
N VAL A 49 3.89 -22.02 0.13
CA VAL A 49 4.71 -23.24 0.21
C VAL A 49 6.06 -23.07 -0.50
N PHE A 50 6.06 -22.49 -1.70
CA PHE A 50 7.29 -22.27 -2.47
C PHE A 50 8.18 -21.19 -1.87
N SER A 51 7.60 -20.11 -1.36
CA SER A 51 8.35 -18.94 -0.91
C SER A 51 8.98 -19.17 0.46
N THR A 52 8.22 -19.76 1.39
CA THR A 52 8.67 -19.93 2.77
C THR A 52 9.19 -21.33 3.02
N VAL A 53 8.39 -22.37 2.78
CA VAL A 53 8.75 -23.75 3.20
C VAL A 53 9.92 -24.29 2.38
N ILE A 54 9.81 -24.30 1.06
CA ILE A 54 10.84 -24.86 0.18
C ILE A 54 12.16 -24.09 0.32
N HIS A 55 12.10 -22.77 0.44
CA HIS A 55 13.28 -21.94 0.64
C HIS A 55 14.04 -22.26 1.93
N HIS A 56 13.33 -22.39 3.06
CA HIS A 56 13.96 -22.70 4.35
C HIS A 56 14.57 -24.11 4.34
N ILE A 57 13.90 -25.07 3.71
CA ILE A 57 14.43 -26.43 3.52
C ILE A 57 15.70 -26.40 2.67
N ILE A 58 15.69 -25.67 1.54
CA ILE A 58 16.86 -25.52 0.66
C ILE A 58 18.02 -24.89 1.44
N TYR A 59 17.80 -23.79 2.15
CA TYR A 59 18.88 -23.18 2.93
C TYR A 59 19.40 -24.09 4.03
N TYR A 60 18.53 -24.84 4.71
CA TYR A 60 18.96 -25.81 5.71
C TYR A 60 19.93 -26.82 5.11
N PHE A 61 19.60 -27.42 3.95
CA PHE A 61 20.47 -28.37 3.26
C PHE A 61 21.75 -27.73 2.73
N ILE A 62 21.69 -26.48 2.25
CA ILE A 62 22.88 -25.72 1.86
C ILE A 62 23.84 -25.60 3.03
N VAL A 63 23.37 -25.22 4.21
CA VAL A 63 24.24 -25.08 5.38
C VAL A 63 24.79 -26.44 5.83
N VAL A 64 23.99 -27.51 5.77
CA VAL A 64 24.49 -28.88 6.04
C VAL A 64 25.60 -29.27 5.06
N HIS A 65 25.41 -28.99 3.77
CA HIS A 65 26.39 -29.30 2.74
C HIS A 65 27.68 -28.49 2.89
N MET A 66 27.58 -27.17 3.12
CA MET A 66 28.73 -26.30 3.34
C MET A 66 29.48 -26.67 4.62
N ARG A 67 28.78 -27.13 5.66
CA ARG A 67 29.40 -27.66 6.88
C ARG A 67 30.16 -28.96 6.64
N ALA A 68 29.65 -29.85 5.80
CA ALA A 68 30.32 -31.11 5.48
C ALA A 68 31.58 -30.91 4.62
N GLY A 69 31.65 -29.80 3.87
CA GLY A 69 32.80 -29.45 3.03
C GLY A 69 33.77 -28.44 3.65
N ASP A 70 33.66 -28.15 4.95
CA ASP A 70 34.48 -27.12 5.64
C ASP A 70 34.47 -25.76 4.91
N MET A 71 33.29 -25.31 4.44
CA MET A 71 33.09 -24.02 3.74
C MET A 71 32.21 -23.05 4.54
N LEU A 72 32.23 -23.12 5.86
CA LEU A 72 31.33 -22.35 6.73
C LEU A 72 31.68 -20.87 6.80
N SER A 73 32.96 -20.53 6.63
CA SER A 73 33.49 -19.19 6.50
C SER A 73 32.75 -18.43 5.38
N VAL A 74 32.68 -19.05 4.20
CA VAL A 74 31.93 -18.56 3.02
C VAL A 74 30.47 -18.34 3.37
N PHE A 75 29.82 -19.30 4.03
CA PHE A 75 28.43 -19.18 4.46
C PHE A 75 28.22 -17.97 5.38
N CYS A 76 29.08 -17.76 6.38
CA CYS A 76 28.91 -16.68 7.36
C CYS A 76 29.00 -15.30 6.70
N ILE A 77 29.94 -15.13 5.77
CA ILE A 77 30.14 -13.88 5.04
C ILE A 77 28.94 -13.62 4.13
N CYS A 78 28.50 -14.65 3.41
CA CYS A 78 27.48 -14.50 2.39
C CYS A 78 26.07 -14.42 2.99
N GLY A 79 25.77 -15.26 3.99
CA GLY A 79 24.44 -15.41 4.58
C GLY A 79 24.05 -14.28 5.53
N THR A 80 24.99 -13.76 6.33
CA THR A 80 24.66 -12.76 7.36
C THR A 80 24.08 -11.45 6.79
N PRO A 81 24.64 -10.85 5.72
CA PRO A 81 24.10 -9.61 5.15
C PRO A 81 22.74 -9.81 4.48
N ILE A 82 22.46 -11.00 3.95
CA ILE A 82 21.20 -11.32 3.25
C ILE A 82 19.99 -11.17 4.18
N GLU A 83 20.17 -11.52 5.47
CA GLU A 83 19.11 -11.44 6.48
C GLU A 83 18.75 -10.01 6.88
N ALA A 84 19.59 -9.02 6.62
CA ALA A 84 19.29 -7.63 6.95
C ALA A 84 18.00 -7.15 6.29
N SER A 85 17.75 -7.55 5.05
CA SER A 85 16.50 -7.25 4.33
C SER A 85 15.27 -7.92 4.94
N SER A 86 15.42 -9.13 5.50
CA SER A 86 14.35 -9.89 6.18
C SER A 86 13.86 -9.14 7.42
N ILE A 87 14.76 -8.47 8.16
CA ILE A 87 14.42 -7.71 9.36
C ILE A 87 13.43 -6.58 9.03
N PHE A 88 13.68 -5.81 7.96
CA PHE A 88 12.77 -4.74 7.54
C PHE A 88 11.43 -5.28 7.04
N LEU A 89 11.44 -6.45 6.38
CA LEU A 89 10.21 -7.12 5.95
C LEU A 89 9.37 -7.58 7.14
N ALA A 90 10.01 -8.23 8.13
CA ALA A 90 9.37 -8.69 9.35
C ALA A 90 8.81 -7.51 10.14
N TYR A 91 9.57 -6.42 10.29
CA TYR A 91 9.13 -5.20 10.95
C TYR A 91 7.86 -4.62 10.30
N GLY A 92 7.82 -4.54 8.96
CA GLY A 92 6.66 -4.07 8.23
C GLY A 92 5.41 -4.96 8.36
N ARG A 93 5.58 -6.24 8.71
CA ARG A 93 4.48 -7.19 8.99
C ARG A 93 4.03 -7.17 10.44
N MET A 94 4.96 -7.06 11.39
CA MET A 94 4.65 -7.02 12.82
C MET A 94 3.95 -5.73 13.23
N PHE A 95 4.28 -4.61 12.58
CA PHE A 95 3.69 -3.31 12.91
C PHE A 95 3.03 -2.65 11.68
N PRO A 96 1.88 -3.17 11.20
CA PRO A 96 1.19 -2.61 10.03
C PRO A 96 0.90 -1.10 10.13
N PRO A 97 0.46 -0.54 11.28
CA PRO A 97 0.23 0.90 11.41
C PRO A 97 1.51 1.74 11.27
N ARG A 98 2.68 1.16 11.55
CA ARG A 98 3.99 1.82 11.45
C ARG A 98 4.64 1.64 10.08
N ARG A 99 3.93 1.06 9.11
CA ARG A 99 4.43 0.86 7.74
C ARG A 99 4.42 2.19 6.98
N THR A 100 5.46 2.99 7.21
CA THR A 100 5.66 4.26 6.51
C THR A 100 6.34 4.05 5.15
N LYS A 101 6.20 5.04 4.25
CA LYS A 101 6.92 5.07 2.96
C LYS A 101 8.43 4.94 3.14
N THR A 102 8.98 5.45 4.24
CA THR A 102 10.41 5.37 4.58
C THR A 102 10.84 3.93 4.86
N VAL A 103 10.08 3.18 5.66
CA VAL A 103 10.38 1.77 5.95
C VAL A 103 10.33 0.92 4.68
N GLU A 104 9.36 1.17 3.79
CA GLU A 104 9.28 0.46 2.50
C GLU A 104 10.47 0.77 1.59
N ARG A 105 10.94 2.02 1.57
CA ARG A 105 12.15 2.41 0.83
C ARG A 105 13.40 1.76 1.41
N LEU A 106 13.54 1.71 2.74
CA LEU A 106 14.66 1.03 3.40
C LEU A 106 14.66 -0.46 3.10
N TYR A 107 13.50 -1.12 3.20
CA TYR A 107 13.36 -2.52 2.79
C TYR A 107 13.81 -2.74 1.34
N LEU A 108 13.32 -1.91 0.40
CA LEU A 108 13.68 -2.02 -1.01
C LEU A 108 15.18 -1.82 -1.25
N LEU A 109 15.76 -0.79 -0.62
CA LEU A 109 17.18 -0.49 -0.72
C LEU A 109 18.02 -1.64 -0.18
N CYS A 110 17.69 -2.14 1.02
CA CYS A 110 18.36 -3.28 1.63
C CYS A 110 18.20 -4.55 0.79
N PHE A 111 17.02 -4.80 0.22
CA PHE A 111 16.80 -5.96 -0.65
C PHE A 111 17.69 -5.89 -1.90
N ILE A 112 17.71 -4.75 -2.60
CA ILE A 112 18.53 -4.60 -3.81
C ILE A 112 20.01 -4.70 -3.47
N SER A 113 20.48 -4.02 -2.42
CA SER A 113 21.90 -4.01 -2.06
C SER A 113 22.38 -5.38 -1.60
N THR A 114 21.66 -6.03 -0.67
CA THR A 114 22.10 -7.28 -0.04
C THR A 114 21.74 -8.54 -0.82
N ARG A 115 20.58 -8.59 -1.50
CA ARG A 115 20.10 -9.82 -2.17
C ARG A 115 20.33 -9.83 -3.68
N LEU A 116 20.50 -8.68 -4.33
CA LEU A 116 20.77 -8.62 -5.76
C LEU A 116 22.22 -8.24 -6.03
N ILE A 117 22.65 -7.06 -5.61
CA ILE A 117 24.00 -6.55 -5.93
C ILE A 117 25.05 -7.42 -5.23
N TYR A 118 24.96 -7.56 -3.91
CA TYR A 118 25.93 -8.32 -3.13
C TYR A 118 25.99 -9.80 -3.53
N VAL A 119 24.84 -10.47 -3.69
CA VAL A 119 24.79 -11.87 -4.16
C VAL A 119 25.34 -12.02 -5.59
N SER A 120 25.11 -11.05 -6.48
CA SER A 120 25.68 -11.09 -7.84
C SER A 120 27.20 -10.94 -7.83
N LEU A 121 27.74 -10.07 -6.97
CA LEU A 121 29.19 -9.92 -6.79
C LEU A 121 29.82 -11.19 -6.21
N LEU A 122 29.18 -11.81 -5.21
CA LEU A 122 29.61 -13.09 -4.66
C LEU A 122 29.54 -14.21 -5.69
N TRP A 123 28.45 -14.28 -6.46
CA TRP A 123 28.32 -15.26 -7.53
C TRP A 123 29.46 -15.12 -8.54
N HIS A 124 29.81 -13.88 -8.94
CA HIS A 124 30.93 -13.62 -9.83
C HIS A 124 32.26 -14.12 -9.24
N GLU A 125 32.54 -13.77 -7.98
CA GLU A 125 33.76 -14.20 -7.28
C GLU A 125 33.85 -15.74 -7.22
N ILE A 126 32.77 -16.41 -6.80
CA ILE A 126 32.72 -17.87 -6.69
C ILE A 126 32.85 -18.53 -8.07
N TYR A 127 32.19 -17.98 -9.10
CA TYR A 127 32.22 -18.55 -10.45
C TYR A 127 33.62 -18.51 -11.07
N TYR A 128 34.38 -17.42 -10.90
CA TYR A 128 35.69 -17.27 -11.53
C TYR A 128 36.85 -17.75 -10.65
N ASN A 129 36.81 -17.51 -9.34
CA ASN A 129 37.95 -17.73 -8.45
C ASN A 129 37.86 -19.03 -7.65
N TYR A 130 36.66 -19.57 -7.41
CA TYR A 130 36.49 -20.79 -6.62
C TYR A 130 36.64 -22.08 -7.48
N PRO A 131 37.36 -23.11 -6.98
CA PRO A 131 37.58 -24.35 -7.74
C PRO A 131 36.31 -25.18 -7.90
N ASP A 132 35.47 -25.24 -6.86
CA ASP A 132 34.21 -25.99 -6.90
C ASP A 132 33.09 -25.18 -7.56
N LYS A 133 32.66 -25.62 -8.74
CA LYS A 133 31.58 -24.99 -9.50
C LYS A 133 30.18 -25.37 -8.98
N SER A 134 30.06 -26.39 -8.14
CA SER A 134 28.79 -26.78 -7.52
C SER A 134 28.23 -25.63 -6.67
N VAL A 135 29.11 -24.93 -5.95
CA VAL A 135 28.76 -23.76 -5.14
C VAL A 135 28.26 -22.63 -6.02
N SER A 136 28.91 -22.37 -7.15
CA SER A 136 28.45 -21.32 -8.08
C SER A 136 27.04 -21.60 -8.62
N PHE A 137 26.75 -22.86 -8.96
CA PHE A 137 25.42 -23.27 -9.42
C PHE A 137 24.35 -22.99 -8.35
N LEU A 138 24.65 -23.27 -7.08
CA LEU A 138 23.77 -22.97 -5.96
C LEU A 138 23.47 -21.46 -5.82
N TYR A 139 24.49 -20.62 -5.99
CA TYR A 139 24.31 -19.16 -5.98
C TYR A 139 23.52 -18.68 -7.20
N THR A 140 23.63 -19.33 -8.37
CA THR A 140 22.78 -19.03 -9.54
C THR A 140 21.31 -19.28 -9.24
N ILE A 141 20.98 -20.41 -8.61
CA ILE A 141 19.59 -20.72 -8.20
C ILE A 141 19.10 -19.67 -7.19
N THR A 142 19.93 -19.36 -6.20
CA THR A 142 19.61 -18.39 -5.14
C THR A 142 19.36 -16.99 -5.71
N LEU A 143 20.21 -16.53 -6.63
CA LEU A 143 20.06 -15.25 -7.31
C LEU A 143 18.78 -15.22 -8.16
N SER A 144 18.50 -16.31 -8.89
CA SER A 144 17.27 -16.43 -9.70
C SER A 144 16.02 -16.32 -8.82
N LEU A 145 16.03 -16.96 -7.66
CA LEU A 145 14.94 -16.89 -6.67
C LEU A 145 14.76 -15.46 -6.15
N HIS A 146 15.84 -14.75 -5.83
CA HIS A 146 15.77 -13.36 -5.38
C HIS A 146 15.27 -12.40 -6.47
N VAL A 147 15.66 -12.61 -7.73
CA VAL A 147 15.12 -11.86 -8.88
C VAL A 147 13.61 -12.12 -9.02
N TYR A 148 13.18 -13.38 -8.91
CA TYR A 148 11.77 -13.74 -8.94
C TYR A 148 10.96 -13.01 -7.84
N TRP A 149 11.46 -13.01 -6.60
CA TRP A 149 10.81 -12.30 -5.50
C TRP A 149 10.81 -10.79 -5.66
N PHE A 150 11.87 -10.22 -6.24
CA PHE A 150 11.89 -8.81 -6.57
C PHE A 150 10.78 -8.46 -7.56
N VAL A 151 10.58 -9.28 -8.60
CA VAL A 151 9.49 -9.09 -9.56
C VAL A 151 8.12 -9.18 -8.87
N LEU A 152 7.90 -10.19 -8.03
CA LEU A 152 6.66 -10.31 -7.24
C LEU A 152 6.42 -9.11 -6.33
N TYR A 153 7.48 -8.59 -5.69
CA TYR A 153 7.40 -7.40 -4.87
C TYR A 153 6.95 -6.18 -5.68
N ILE A 154 7.58 -5.93 -6.84
CA ILE A 154 7.19 -4.81 -7.72
C ILE A 154 5.75 -4.96 -8.20
N GLN A 155 5.30 -6.16 -8.56
CA GLN A 155 3.92 -6.41 -8.95
C GLN A 155 2.94 -6.12 -7.80
N THR A 156 3.29 -6.54 -6.59
CA THR A 156 2.49 -6.29 -5.38
C THR A 156 2.38 -4.79 -5.09
N GLN A 157 3.50 -4.07 -5.20
CA GLN A 157 3.53 -2.61 -5.02
C GLN A 157 2.67 -1.88 -6.05
N LYS A 158 2.74 -2.28 -7.34
CA LYS A 158 1.86 -1.72 -8.38
C LYS A 158 0.38 -1.94 -8.07
N ARG A 159 0.01 -3.14 -7.60
CA ARG A 159 -1.37 -3.46 -7.20
C ARG A 159 -1.83 -2.63 -6.01
N PHE A 160 -0.96 -2.45 -5.02
CA PHE A 160 -1.25 -1.63 -3.85
C PHE A 160 -1.48 -0.16 -4.21
N GLN A 161 -0.59 0.42 -5.04
CA GLN A 161 -0.75 1.79 -5.55
C GLN A 161 -2.05 1.96 -6.36
N ALA A 162 -2.40 0.97 -7.20
CA ALA A 162 -3.65 1.02 -7.94
C ALA A 162 -4.88 1.01 -7.02
N ARG A 163 -4.85 0.27 -5.91
CA ARG A 163 -5.91 0.28 -4.90
C ARG A 163 -6.03 1.62 -4.20
N GLN A 164 -4.91 2.21 -3.77
CA GLN A 164 -4.90 3.53 -3.14
C GLN A 164 -5.45 4.62 -4.07
N ARG A 165 -5.08 4.60 -5.36
CA ARG A 165 -5.64 5.53 -6.36
C ARG A 165 -7.15 5.38 -6.50
N ARG A 166 -7.66 4.16 -6.52
CA ARG A 166 -9.12 3.91 -6.58
C ARG A 166 -9.83 4.43 -5.34
N GLN A 167 -9.29 4.17 -4.15
CA GLN A 167 -9.87 4.66 -2.90
C GLN A 167 -9.91 6.20 -2.86
N HIS A 168 -8.82 6.85 -3.25
CA HIS A 168 -8.77 8.31 -3.35
C HIS A 168 -9.78 8.86 -4.37
N LEU A 169 -9.88 8.25 -5.56
CA LEU A 169 -10.87 8.65 -6.56
C LEU A 169 -12.31 8.48 -6.05
N CYS A 170 -12.62 7.37 -5.37
CA CYS A 170 -13.94 7.17 -4.76
C CYS A 170 -14.26 8.24 -3.71
N ALA A 171 -13.30 8.57 -2.84
CA ALA A 171 -13.48 9.62 -1.83
C ALA A 171 -13.70 11.01 -2.47
N VAL A 172 -12.97 11.34 -3.53
CA VAL A 172 -13.15 12.59 -4.29
C VAL A 172 -14.53 12.62 -4.96
N LEU A 173 -14.95 11.52 -5.58
CA LEU A 173 -16.27 11.43 -6.21
C LEU A 173 -17.41 11.53 -5.20
N GLU A 174 -17.25 10.94 -4.01
CA GLU A 174 -18.22 11.03 -2.92
C GLU A 174 -18.32 12.47 -2.39
N SER A 175 -17.19 13.13 -2.16
CA SER A 175 -17.13 14.55 -1.77
C SER A 175 -17.75 15.48 -2.83
N LEU A 176 -17.51 15.20 -4.12
CA LEU A 176 -18.13 15.95 -5.21
C LEU A 176 -19.66 15.73 -5.24
N ALA A 177 -20.10 14.48 -5.07
CA ALA A 177 -21.52 14.13 -5.05
C ALA A 177 -22.25 14.77 -3.86
N SER A 178 -21.62 14.86 -2.68
CA SER A 178 -22.20 15.58 -1.54
C SER A 178 -22.31 17.08 -1.80
N SER A 179 -21.29 17.70 -2.42
CA SER A 179 -21.30 19.12 -2.78
C SER A 179 -22.43 19.45 -3.77
N VAL A 180 -22.55 18.67 -4.84
CA VAL A 180 -23.62 18.85 -5.84
C VAL A 180 -25.01 18.65 -5.21
N ARG A 181 -25.17 17.69 -4.30
CA ARG A 181 -26.43 17.47 -3.60
C ARG A 181 -26.82 18.67 -2.73
N GLU A 182 -25.85 19.29 -2.06
CA GLU A 182 -26.07 20.50 -1.26
C GLU A 182 -26.48 21.69 -2.14
N GLU A 183 -25.80 21.90 -3.28
CA GLU A 183 -26.16 22.95 -4.24
C GLU A 183 -27.59 22.79 -4.78
N ILE A 184 -27.99 21.56 -5.14
CA ILE A 184 -29.35 21.28 -5.61
C ILE A 184 -30.38 21.60 -4.51
N ALA A 185 -30.13 21.22 -3.26
CA ALA A 185 -31.03 21.52 -2.15
C ALA A 185 -31.18 23.04 -1.92
N VAL A 186 -30.08 23.80 -2.04
CA VAL A 186 -30.12 25.27 -1.97
C VAL A 186 -30.94 25.86 -3.11
N LEU A 187 -30.79 25.35 -4.34
CA LEU A 187 -31.59 25.82 -5.47
C LEU A 187 -33.08 25.53 -5.31
N GLU A 188 -33.44 24.34 -4.79
CA GLU A 188 -34.82 23.98 -4.52
C GLU A 188 -35.47 24.88 -3.45
N THR A 189 -34.76 25.14 -2.35
CA THR A 189 -35.25 26.05 -1.29
C THR A 189 -35.44 27.48 -1.81
N ASN A 190 -34.49 28.00 -2.60
CA ASN A 190 -34.61 29.32 -3.22
C ASN A 190 -35.79 29.39 -4.20
N ALA A 191 -36.01 28.33 -5.00
CA ALA A 191 -37.14 28.27 -5.93
C ALA A 191 -38.49 28.27 -5.20
N LEU A 192 -38.60 27.59 -4.06
CA LEU A 192 -39.81 27.61 -3.22
C LEU A 192 -40.06 29.00 -2.62
N ALA A 193 -39.03 29.66 -2.12
CA ALA A 193 -39.14 31.03 -1.58
C ALA A 193 -39.62 32.04 -2.64
N ILE A 194 -39.16 31.92 -3.89
CA ILE A 194 -39.63 32.76 -5.00
C ILE A 194 -41.12 32.52 -5.28
N LYS A 195 -41.57 31.26 -5.27
CA LYS A 195 -42.99 30.92 -5.49
C LYS A 195 -43.89 31.50 -4.39
N GLU A 196 -43.46 31.47 -3.14
CA GLU A 196 -44.21 32.03 -2.02
C GLU A 196 -44.34 33.57 -2.12
N ASN A 197 -43.25 34.27 -2.45
CA ASN A 197 -43.26 35.71 -2.67
C ASN A 197 -44.16 36.13 -3.85
N LEU A 198 -44.20 35.32 -4.92
CA LEU A 198 -45.09 35.54 -6.06
C LEU A 198 -46.58 35.32 -5.70
N ALA A 199 -46.89 34.36 -4.83
CA ALA A 199 -48.26 34.15 -4.38
C ALA A 199 -48.80 35.33 -3.56
N PHE A 200 -47.95 35.98 -2.75
CA PHE A 200 -48.33 37.13 -1.94
C PHE A 200 -48.61 38.41 -2.75
N THR A 201 -48.00 38.54 -3.94
CA THR A 201 -48.18 39.71 -4.81
C THR A 201 -49.37 39.60 -5.76
N SER A 202 -50.16 38.51 -5.70
CA SER A 202 -51.39 38.40 -6.47
C SER A 202 -52.38 39.48 -5.99
N PRO A 203 -52.71 40.48 -6.82
CA PRO A 203 -53.60 41.57 -6.41
C PRO A 203 -54.96 40.98 -6.03
N SER A 204 -55.42 41.33 -4.84
CA SER A 204 -56.79 41.05 -4.40
C SER A 204 -57.76 41.53 -5.49
N PRO A 205 -58.74 40.71 -5.92
CA PRO A 205 -59.66 41.06 -6.99
C PRO A 205 -60.52 42.24 -6.53
N GLN A 206 -60.07 43.46 -6.83
CA GLN A 206 -60.88 44.64 -6.67
C GLN A 206 -61.90 44.72 -7.81
N HIS A 207 -63.13 44.93 -7.38
CA HIS A 207 -64.37 45.00 -8.14
C HIS A 207 -64.28 45.80 -9.45
N HIS A 208 -64.99 45.29 -10.46
CA HIS A 208 -65.29 45.90 -11.75
C HIS A 208 -65.50 47.43 -11.72
N GLY A 209 -64.62 48.14 -12.43
CA GLY A 209 -64.80 49.51 -12.87
C GLY A 209 -64.29 49.64 -14.32
N GLN A 210 -65.22 49.62 -15.24
CA GLN A 210 -65.11 49.64 -16.70
C GLN A 210 -64.43 50.91 -17.24
N TYR A 211 -63.24 50.83 -17.87
CA TYR A 211 -62.67 51.87 -18.76
C TYR A 211 -61.57 51.29 -19.69
N PRO A 212 -61.17 51.98 -20.78
CA PRO A 212 -60.80 51.35 -22.04
C PRO A 212 -59.28 51.26 -22.25
N SER A 213 -58.91 50.35 -23.15
CA SER A 213 -57.64 50.29 -23.89
C SER A 213 -57.08 51.68 -24.19
N PRO A 214 -55.80 51.95 -23.90
CA PRO A 214 -54.73 51.47 -24.78
C PRO A 214 -53.41 51.16 -24.06
N LEU A 215 -52.59 50.23 -24.57
CA LEU A 215 -51.12 50.37 -24.73
C LEU A 215 -50.45 49.02 -25.01
N VAL A 216 -50.15 48.83 -26.29
CA VAL A 216 -49.42 47.72 -26.90
C VAL A 216 -47.90 47.98 -26.97
N SER A 217 -47.33 48.96 -26.26
CA SER A 217 -46.00 49.49 -26.63
C SER A 217 -44.83 49.29 -25.65
N LEU A 218 -44.87 48.37 -24.67
CA LEU A 218 -43.77 48.25 -23.70
C LEU A 218 -43.21 46.83 -23.47
N ILE A 219 -43.16 46.00 -24.51
CA ILE A 219 -42.43 44.72 -24.48
C ILE A 219 -41.46 44.65 -25.66
N ARG A 220 -40.44 45.52 -25.68
CA ARG A 220 -39.24 45.34 -26.53
C ARG A 220 -38.05 46.19 -26.08
N GLN A 221 -37.61 46.09 -24.82
CA GLN A 221 -36.40 46.84 -24.46
C GLN A 221 -35.52 46.28 -23.33
N ASN A 222 -35.42 44.96 -23.15
CA ASN A 222 -34.46 44.39 -22.18
C ASN A 222 -33.70 43.13 -22.67
N VAL A 223 -33.44 43.00 -23.99
CA VAL A 223 -32.66 41.87 -24.57
C VAL A 223 -31.31 42.32 -25.18
N THR A 224 -30.78 43.48 -24.82
CA THR A 224 -29.44 43.89 -25.28
C THR A 224 -28.63 44.49 -24.15
N ASN A 225 -28.16 43.64 -23.23
CA ASN A 225 -26.99 43.93 -22.40
C ASN A 225 -26.19 42.64 -22.12
N GLU A 226 -25.91 41.89 -23.19
CA GLU A 226 -24.81 40.92 -23.24
C GLU A 226 -23.78 41.43 -24.25
N LYS A 227 -22.94 42.38 -23.85
CA LYS A 227 -21.66 42.59 -24.53
C LYS A 227 -20.62 43.09 -23.54
N ALA A 228 -19.49 42.38 -23.56
CA ALA A 228 -18.21 42.66 -22.89
C ALA A 228 -18.08 42.26 -21.41
N GLY A 229 -18.19 40.95 -21.15
CA GLY A 229 -17.48 40.30 -20.04
C GLY A 229 -16.66 39.15 -20.62
N ALA A 230 -15.34 39.21 -20.49
CA ALA A 230 -14.42 38.17 -20.91
C ALA A 230 -14.86 36.77 -20.41
N PRO A 231 -14.53 35.67 -21.13
CA PRO A 231 -14.79 34.33 -20.62
C PRO A 231 -14.20 34.22 -19.21
N PRO A 232 -14.94 33.69 -18.22
CA PRO A 232 -14.34 33.42 -16.92
C PRO A 232 -13.14 32.53 -17.18
N SER A 233 -11.96 33.05 -16.84
CA SER A 233 -10.72 32.30 -16.86
C SER A 233 -11.00 30.97 -16.19
N VAL A 234 -10.75 29.91 -16.96
CA VAL A 234 -10.42 28.56 -16.50
C VAL A 234 -10.07 28.60 -15.03
N TRP A 235 -10.87 27.91 -14.22
CA TRP A 235 -10.64 27.65 -12.80
C TRP A 235 -9.14 27.48 -12.56
N SER A 236 -8.49 28.57 -12.18
CA SER A 236 -7.14 28.53 -11.63
C SER A 236 -7.36 27.93 -10.26
N LEU A 237 -7.21 26.60 -10.19
CA LEU A 237 -6.96 25.93 -8.94
C LEU A 237 -5.78 26.69 -8.31
N LYS A 238 -6.09 27.57 -7.36
CA LYS A 238 -5.10 28.01 -6.39
C LYS A 238 -4.59 26.74 -5.74
N SER A 239 -3.43 26.28 -6.19
CA SER A 239 -2.63 25.32 -5.47
C SER A 239 -2.37 25.95 -4.10
N GLY A 240 -3.12 25.51 -3.09
CA GLY A 240 -2.80 25.81 -1.71
C GLY A 240 -1.37 25.36 -1.41
N PRO A 241 -0.72 25.91 -0.38
CA PRO A 241 0.62 25.48 0.00
C PRO A 241 0.60 23.96 0.22
N VAL A 242 1.36 23.27 -0.62
CA VAL A 242 1.62 21.84 -0.52
C VAL A 242 2.92 21.73 0.27
N ASP A 243 2.94 20.94 1.34
CA ASP A 243 4.18 20.66 2.05
C ASP A 243 5.15 19.83 1.17
N GLU A 244 6.38 19.61 1.62
CA GLU A 244 7.37 18.81 0.88
C GLU A 244 6.93 17.35 0.59
N THR A 245 5.76 16.92 1.09
CA THR A 245 5.21 15.57 0.90
C THR A 245 4.10 15.48 -0.16
N GLY A 246 3.65 16.60 -0.73
CA GLY A 246 2.69 16.58 -1.84
C GLY A 246 1.22 16.48 -1.41
N LEU A 247 0.87 16.77 -0.16
CA LEU A 247 -0.50 16.65 0.38
C LEU A 247 -1.14 18.01 0.72
N PRO A 248 -2.46 18.18 0.50
CA PRO A 248 -3.18 19.41 0.85
C PRO A 248 -3.35 19.57 2.37
N LEU A 249 -2.99 20.75 2.89
CA LEU A 249 -2.83 21.06 4.33
C LEU A 249 -4.15 21.10 5.17
N ASN A 250 -5.33 20.99 4.57
CA ASN A 250 -6.61 21.36 5.23
C ASN A 250 -7.44 20.20 5.80
N LEU A 251 -6.84 19.04 6.10
CA LEU A 251 -7.59 17.87 6.62
C LEU A 251 -7.35 17.55 8.09
N HIS A 252 -6.72 18.44 8.87
CA HIS A 252 -6.36 18.14 10.27
C HIS A 252 -7.23 18.79 11.36
N GLU A 253 -8.28 19.53 11.00
CA GLU A 253 -9.06 20.30 11.97
C GLU A 253 -10.56 20.03 11.84
N ASN A 254 -10.99 18.81 12.20
CA ASN A 254 -12.35 18.51 12.69
C ASN A 254 -12.43 17.05 13.15
N GLN A 255 -11.83 16.76 14.30
CA GLN A 255 -12.11 15.56 15.07
C GLN A 255 -12.16 15.93 16.56
N SER A 256 -13.26 16.54 16.95
CA SER A 256 -13.71 16.53 18.33
C SER A 256 -15.23 16.43 18.36
N THR A 257 -15.71 15.59 19.28
CA THR A 257 -17.09 15.54 19.80
C THR A 257 -18.11 14.75 18.97
N ILE A 258 -18.23 13.43 19.23
CA ILE A 258 -19.53 12.76 19.46
C ILE A 258 -19.30 11.58 20.43
N ASP A 259 -19.58 11.80 21.72
CA ASP A 259 -19.89 10.75 22.69
C ASP A 259 -21.41 10.51 22.66
N GLY A 260 -21.85 9.25 22.62
CA GLY A 260 -23.27 8.92 22.52
C GLY A 260 -23.62 7.43 22.68
N GLN A 261 -23.42 6.91 23.89
CA GLN A 261 -24.29 5.99 24.65
C GLN A 261 -25.43 5.23 23.90
N ILE A 262 -25.30 3.91 23.64
CA ILE A 262 -26.47 2.99 23.54
C ILE A 262 -26.14 1.62 24.17
N THR A 263 -27.03 1.22 25.07
CA THR A 263 -27.10 -0.03 25.83
C THR A 263 -27.85 -1.15 25.09
N GLY A 264 -27.37 -2.39 25.19
CA GLY A 264 -28.19 -3.57 25.50
C GLY A 264 -28.78 -4.44 24.37
N GLY A 265 -28.57 -5.77 24.47
CA GLY A 265 -29.67 -6.74 24.32
C GLY A 265 -29.66 -7.77 23.17
N ALA A 266 -29.18 -8.98 23.48
CA ALA A 266 -29.80 -10.31 23.24
C ALA A 266 -30.12 -10.89 21.81
N LEU A 267 -29.47 -12.04 21.54
CA LEU A 267 -30.01 -13.36 21.09
C LEU A 267 -30.72 -13.59 19.71
N ARG A 268 -29.97 -14.28 18.81
CA ARG A 268 -30.30 -15.43 17.87
C ARG A 268 -31.34 -15.25 16.71
N PRO A 269 -31.44 -16.18 15.71
CA PRO A 269 -30.45 -16.98 14.95
C PRO A 269 -30.74 -17.13 13.42
N SER A 270 -29.90 -17.95 12.73
CA SER A 270 -30.11 -18.70 11.46
C SER A 270 -29.86 -17.97 10.12
N LEU A 271 -28.81 -18.29 9.36
CA LEU A 271 -28.59 -19.44 8.44
C LEU A 271 -29.37 -19.35 7.11
N SER A 272 -28.74 -18.74 6.10
CA SER A 272 -28.87 -19.18 4.72
C SER A 272 -27.51 -19.04 4.01
N ARG A 273 -26.82 -20.17 3.83
CA ARG A 273 -25.61 -20.29 3.01
C ARG A 273 -26.00 -20.12 1.54
N ASN A 274 -25.43 -19.12 0.88
CA ASN A 274 -25.34 -19.09 -0.57
C ASN A 274 -23.85 -19.18 -0.92
N ILE A 275 -23.41 -20.36 -1.35
CA ILE A 275 -22.02 -20.64 -1.73
C ILE A 275 -21.86 -20.15 -3.18
N SER A 276 -21.40 -18.92 -3.33
CA SER A 276 -20.76 -18.45 -4.56
C SER A 276 -19.26 -18.48 -4.32
N SER A 277 -18.57 -19.38 -5.00
CA SER A 277 -17.12 -19.53 -4.98
C SER A 277 -16.45 -18.29 -5.58
N ARG A 278 -16.29 -17.26 -4.76
CA ARG A 278 -15.47 -16.07 -5.05
C ARG A 278 -14.13 -16.27 -4.35
N SER A 279 -13.05 -16.21 -5.13
CA SER A 279 -11.66 -16.31 -4.68
C SER A 279 -11.39 -15.35 -3.52
N SER A 280 -11.32 -15.91 -2.30
CA SER A 280 -11.17 -15.20 -1.05
C SER A 280 -9.69 -14.91 -0.80
N TYR A 281 -9.18 -13.83 -1.41
CA TYR A 281 -7.85 -13.29 -1.08
C TYR A 281 -7.89 -11.79 -0.72
N THR A 282 -9.08 -11.19 -0.62
CA THR A 282 -9.23 -9.73 -0.44
C THR A 282 -9.97 -9.29 0.80
N ASP A 283 -10.72 -10.14 1.50
CA ASP A 283 -11.62 -9.68 2.56
C ASP A 283 -11.00 -9.66 3.98
N GLU A 284 -9.82 -10.25 4.17
CA GLU A 284 -9.25 -10.38 5.52
C GLU A 284 -8.58 -9.11 6.06
N TYR A 285 -8.24 -8.14 5.20
CA TYR A 285 -7.72 -6.84 5.66
C TYR A 285 -8.82 -5.87 6.10
N GLU A 286 -10.08 -6.09 5.70
CA GLU A 286 -11.20 -5.23 6.10
C GLU A 286 -11.70 -5.56 7.51
N VAL A 287 -11.51 -6.80 7.97
CA VAL A 287 -11.95 -7.24 9.32
C VAL A 287 -11.01 -6.73 10.42
N MET A 288 -9.70 -6.62 10.18
CA MET A 288 -8.74 -6.11 11.18
C MET A 288 -8.78 -4.58 11.36
N SER A 289 -9.36 -3.83 10.41
CA SER A 289 -9.53 -2.37 10.54
C SER A 289 -10.75 -1.98 11.37
N ARG A 290 -11.72 -2.89 11.59
CA ARG A 290 -12.94 -2.59 12.34
C ARG A 290 -12.85 -2.92 13.84
N THR A 291 -11.88 -3.72 14.27
CA THR A 291 -11.74 -4.15 15.67
C THR A 291 -10.91 -3.21 16.55
N ASN A 292 -10.36 -2.10 16.03
CA ASN A 292 -9.58 -1.14 16.82
C ASN A 292 -10.34 0.14 17.22
N HIS A 293 -11.68 0.13 17.10
CA HIS A 293 -12.53 1.21 17.62
C HIS A 293 -13.37 0.80 18.84
N GLU A 294 -13.16 -0.42 19.36
CA GLU A 294 -13.81 -0.95 20.57
C GLU A 294 -12.75 -1.43 21.57
N SER A 295 -11.99 -0.51 22.16
CA SER A 295 -11.21 -0.74 23.39
C SER A 295 -10.80 0.58 24.02
#